data_AF-A0A259RW83-F1
#
_entry.id   AF-A0A259RW83-F1
#
_cell.length_a   1.000
_cell.length_b   1.000
_cell.length_c   1.000
_cell.angle_alpha   90.00
_cell.angle_beta   90.00
_cell.angle_gamma   90.00
#
_symmetry.space_group_name_H-M   'P 1'
#
loop_
_entity.id
_entity.type
_entity.pdbx_description
1 polymer ?
#
loop_
_entity_poly.entity_id
_entity_poly.type
_entity_poly.pdbx_seq_one_letter_code
_entity_poly.pdbx_strand_id
1 'polypeptide(L)'
;MAIRKYKPTTPGRRGSSVADFAEITRSTPEKSLLRPLSKTGGRNNQGRITTRHIGGGHKRQYRVIDFRRNDKDGIDAKVAHIEYDPNRTARIALLHYFDGEKRYIIAPNKLKQGDIVESGAGADIKPGNNLPLKNIPTGTVIHAIELRPGGGAKMARSAGVSVRLVAKDGPYAQLRLPSGEIRNVDARCRATIGEVGNAEQSNINWGKAGRMRWK
;
A
#
# COMPACT_ATOMS: atom_id res chain seq x y z
N MET A 1 -3.26 13.59 2.51
CA MET A 1 -3.44 13.61 3.98
C MET A 1 -2.62 14.76 4.53
N ALA A 2 -3.17 15.58 5.41
CA ALA A 2 -2.40 16.58 6.14
C ALA A 2 -2.03 16.11 7.55
N ILE A 3 -0.99 16.72 8.11
CA ILE A 3 -0.57 16.49 9.50
C ILE A 3 -1.24 17.47 10.46
N ARG A 4 -1.96 16.93 11.45
CA ARG A 4 -2.48 17.69 12.57
C ARG A 4 -1.45 17.75 13.69
N LYS A 5 -0.83 18.92 13.87
CA LYS A 5 0.05 19.21 15.02
C LYS A 5 -0.79 19.46 16.27
N TYR A 6 -0.39 18.91 17.41
CA TYR A 6 -1.07 19.18 18.68
C TYR A 6 -0.63 20.51 19.28
N LYS A 7 -1.53 21.19 20.00
CA LYS A 7 -1.16 22.27 20.91
C LYS A 7 -0.30 21.70 22.06
N PRO A 8 0.75 22.40 22.52
CA PRO A 8 1.69 21.90 23.53
C PRO A 8 1.11 21.99 24.95
N THR A 9 -0.03 21.34 25.20
CA THR A 9 -0.74 21.39 26.50
C THR A 9 -0.08 20.53 27.58
N THR A 10 0.78 19.58 27.19
CA THR A 10 1.56 18.73 28.11
C THR A 10 2.96 18.48 27.50
N PRO A 11 3.99 18.18 28.32
CA PRO A 11 5.34 17.92 27.81
C PRO A 11 5.38 16.81 26.76
N GLY A 12 4.64 15.72 26.98
CA GLY A 12 4.57 14.60 26.03
C GLY A 12 3.80 14.88 24.74
N ARG A 13 3.01 15.97 24.68
CA ARG A 13 2.34 16.42 23.45
C ARG A 13 3.12 17.50 22.71
N ARG A 14 4.11 18.15 23.34
CA ARG A 14 4.94 19.19 22.72
C ARG A 14 5.64 18.61 21.48
N GLY A 15 5.48 19.27 20.34
CA GLY A 15 6.05 18.82 19.06
C GLY A 15 5.41 17.58 18.44
N SER A 16 4.47 16.91 19.14
CA SER A 16 3.80 15.72 18.63
C SER A 16 2.76 16.06 17.56
N SER A 17 2.59 15.15 16.61
CA SER A 17 1.62 15.28 15.53
C SER A 17 0.96 13.95 15.20
N VAL A 18 -0.17 14.01 14.50
CA VAL A 18 -0.90 12.84 13.99
C VAL A 18 -1.38 13.08 12.57
N ALA A 19 -1.65 11.98 11.87
CA ALA A 19 -2.49 12.00 10.68
C ALA A 19 -3.85 12.65 10.99
N ASP A 20 -4.34 13.51 10.10
CA ASP A 20 -5.70 14.07 10.15
C ASP A 20 -6.78 13.02 9.83
N PHE A 21 -6.40 11.95 9.13
CA PHE A 21 -7.27 10.88 8.63
C PHE A 21 -8.36 11.35 7.65
N ALA A 22 -8.16 12.47 6.96
CA ALA A 22 -9.16 13.05 6.05
C ALA A 22 -9.59 12.12 4.89
N GLU A 23 -8.69 11.22 4.47
CA GLU A 23 -8.96 10.25 3.41
C GLU A 23 -9.73 9.01 3.88
N ILE A 24 -9.89 8.78 5.19
CA ILE A 24 -10.63 7.63 5.70
C ILE A 24 -12.13 7.87 5.52
N THR A 25 -12.80 7.00 4.78
CA THR A 25 -14.26 7.03 4.62
C THR A 25 -14.98 6.03 5.52
N ARG A 26 -14.28 5.01 6.04
CA ARG A 26 -14.85 3.99 6.93
C ARG A 26 -13.87 3.58 8.03
N SER A 27 -14.38 3.48 9.26
CA SER A 27 -13.59 3.10 10.44
C SER A 27 -13.59 1.60 10.72
N THR A 28 -14.60 0.87 10.22
CA THR A 28 -14.78 -0.57 10.40
C THR A 28 -14.30 -1.35 9.16
N PRO A 29 -13.50 -2.40 9.35
CA PRO A 29 -13.04 -3.23 8.22
C PRO A 29 -14.09 -4.26 7.77
N GLU A 30 -13.94 -4.77 6.55
CA GLU A 30 -14.79 -5.82 5.97
C GLU A 30 -14.53 -7.17 6.65
N LYS A 31 -15.56 -7.75 7.30
CA LYS A 31 -15.42 -8.95 8.14
C LYS A 31 -14.86 -10.16 7.37
N SER A 32 -15.26 -10.37 6.12
CA SER A 32 -14.82 -11.50 5.28
C SER A 32 -13.32 -11.47 4.95
N LEU A 33 -12.74 -10.28 4.89
CA LEU A 33 -11.35 -10.02 4.50
C LEU A 33 -10.39 -9.87 5.70
N LEU A 34 -10.85 -10.20 6.90
CA LEU A 34 -10.03 -10.20 8.11
C LEU A 34 -9.45 -11.59 8.40
N ARG A 35 -8.21 -11.62 8.87
CA ARG A 35 -7.58 -12.80 9.43
C ARG A 35 -6.91 -12.47 10.77
N PRO A 36 -6.82 -13.45 11.70
CA PRO A 36 -6.05 -13.26 12.92
C PRO A 36 -4.57 -13.04 12.59
N LEU A 37 -3.90 -12.19 13.37
CA LEU A 37 -2.47 -11.95 13.24
C LEU A 37 -1.79 -12.28 14.57
N SER A 38 -1.07 -13.40 14.61
CA SER A 38 -0.24 -13.79 15.75
C SER A 38 1.00 -12.92 15.83
N LYS A 39 1.34 -12.43 17.03
CA LYS A 39 2.57 -11.67 17.26
C LYS A 39 3.71 -12.62 17.60
N THR A 40 4.86 -12.42 16.98
CA THR A 40 6.08 -13.20 17.27
C THR A 40 6.86 -12.65 18.47
N GLY A 41 6.74 -11.35 18.77
CA GLY A 41 7.56 -10.69 19.79
C GLY A 41 9.06 -10.76 19.48
N GLY A 42 9.43 -10.86 18.19
CA GLY A 42 10.82 -11.00 17.76
C GLY A 42 11.42 -12.40 17.94
N ARG A 43 10.61 -13.40 18.28
CA ARG A 43 11.03 -14.79 18.48
C ARG A 43 10.79 -15.67 17.25
N ASN A 44 11.67 -16.64 17.02
CA ASN A 44 11.53 -17.68 16.00
C ASN A 44 10.69 -18.88 16.48
N ASN A 45 10.58 -19.93 15.66
CA ASN A 45 9.88 -21.18 15.99
C ASN A 45 10.49 -21.97 17.17
N GLN A 46 11.74 -21.69 17.54
CA GLN A 46 12.40 -22.27 18.73
C GLN A 46 12.21 -21.41 19.99
N GLY A 47 11.46 -20.31 19.91
CA GLY A 47 11.25 -19.38 21.03
C GLY A 47 12.43 -18.43 21.30
N ARG A 48 13.50 -18.48 20.50
CA ARG A 48 14.69 -17.63 20.66
C ARG A 48 14.46 -16.26 20.05
N ILE A 49 14.96 -15.21 20.71
CA ILE A 49 14.93 -13.84 20.17
C ILE A 49 15.90 -13.76 18.99
N THR A 50 15.38 -13.68 17.77
CA THR A 50 16.17 -13.47 16.54
C THR A 50 16.14 -12.01 16.09
N THR A 51 15.13 -11.25 16.51
CA THR A 51 15.02 -9.82 16.20
C THR A 51 14.71 -9.05 17.48
N ARG A 52 15.64 -8.20 17.90
CA ARG A 52 15.54 -7.40 19.13
C ARG A 52 14.55 -6.24 18.97
N HIS A 53 14.11 -5.69 20.10
CA HIS A 53 13.24 -4.50 20.19
C HIS A 53 11.82 -4.66 19.58
N ILE A 54 11.30 -5.89 19.54
CA ILE A 54 9.94 -6.19 19.07
C ILE A 54 9.11 -6.76 20.23
N GLY A 55 7.95 -6.17 20.52
CA GLY A 55 7.01 -6.69 21.53
C GLY A 55 6.18 -5.60 22.22
N GLY A 56 5.01 -5.98 22.76
CA GLY A 56 4.17 -5.09 23.58
C GLY A 56 3.24 -4.10 22.84
N GLY A 57 3.28 -4.04 21.50
CA GLY A 57 2.40 -3.16 20.72
C GLY A 57 0.91 -3.53 20.80
N HIS A 58 0.02 -2.69 20.28
CA HIS A 58 -1.43 -2.91 20.28
C HIS A 58 -1.84 -4.16 19.47
N LYS A 59 -2.91 -4.88 19.85
CA LYS A 59 -3.42 -6.04 19.08
C LYS A 59 -3.91 -5.59 17.69
N ARG A 60 -3.68 -6.41 16.67
CA ARG A 60 -4.03 -6.10 15.27
C ARG A 60 -4.72 -7.29 14.62
N GLN A 61 -5.49 -7.00 13.59
CA GLN A 61 -6.05 -7.98 12.67
C GLN A 61 -5.43 -7.73 11.29
N TYR A 62 -5.10 -8.82 10.60
CA TYR A 62 -4.58 -8.77 9.24
C TYR A 62 -5.74 -8.52 8.28
N ARG A 63 -5.60 -7.53 7.39
CA ARG A 63 -6.50 -7.37 6.24
C ARG A 63 -5.86 -8.02 5.03
N VAL A 64 -6.60 -8.91 4.39
CA VAL A 64 -6.15 -9.63 3.19
C VAL A 64 -6.14 -8.66 2.02
N ILE A 65 -4.95 -8.35 1.51
CA ILE A 65 -4.74 -7.44 0.39
C ILE A 65 -4.45 -8.24 -0.86
N ASP A 66 -5.09 -7.86 -1.96
CA ASP A 66 -4.79 -8.40 -3.27
C ASP A 66 -3.52 -7.75 -3.84
N PHE A 67 -2.43 -8.50 -3.80
CA PHE A 67 -1.17 -8.13 -4.42
C PHE A 67 -0.97 -8.78 -5.80
N ARG A 68 -1.89 -9.64 -6.26
CA ARG A 68 -1.74 -10.38 -7.53
C ARG A 68 -2.57 -9.73 -8.65
N ARG A 69 -3.83 -9.40 -8.37
CA ARG A 69 -4.75 -8.70 -9.29
C ARG A 69 -4.77 -9.26 -10.73
N ASN A 70 -4.56 -10.56 -10.91
CA ASN A 70 -4.34 -11.18 -12.22
C ASN A 70 -5.56 -11.95 -12.76
N ASP A 71 -6.54 -12.20 -11.91
CA ASP A 71 -7.73 -13.02 -12.19
C ASP A 71 -8.98 -12.18 -12.52
N LYS A 72 -8.91 -10.86 -12.37
CA LYS A 72 -10.01 -9.90 -12.62
C LYS A 72 -9.72 -9.00 -13.81
N ASP A 73 -9.12 -9.55 -14.86
CA ASP A 73 -8.87 -8.80 -16.09
C ASP A 73 -10.19 -8.49 -16.81
N GLY A 74 -10.42 -7.21 -17.14
CA GLY A 74 -11.64 -6.74 -17.79
C GLY A 74 -12.86 -6.62 -16.88
N ILE A 75 -12.72 -6.88 -15.57
CA ILE A 75 -13.80 -6.70 -14.60
C ILE A 75 -13.54 -5.43 -13.81
N ASP A 76 -14.40 -4.44 -14.03
CA ASP A 76 -14.33 -3.16 -13.33
C ASP A 76 -14.69 -3.31 -11.86
N ALA A 77 -14.04 -2.52 -11.03
CA ALA A 77 -14.34 -2.43 -9.62
C ALA A 77 -14.54 -0.98 -9.19
N LYS A 78 -15.61 -0.75 -8.43
CA LYS A 78 -15.88 0.55 -7.80
C LYS A 78 -15.15 0.65 -6.47
N VAL A 79 -14.48 1.77 -6.22
CA VAL A 79 -13.87 2.07 -4.93
C VAL A 79 -14.98 2.36 -3.92
N ALA A 80 -15.27 1.38 -3.06
CA ALA A 80 -16.32 1.47 -2.06
C ALA A 80 -15.89 2.33 -0.88
N HIS A 81 -14.69 2.10 -0.32
CA HIS A 81 -14.19 2.83 0.84
C HIS A 81 -12.67 2.94 0.85
N ILE A 82 -12.15 3.95 1.56
CA ILE A 82 -10.73 4.08 1.89
C ILE A 82 -10.60 3.96 3.41
N GLU A 83 -9.71 3.10 3.87
CA GLU A 83 -9.63 2.68 5.25
C GLU A 83 -8.21 2.73 5.81
N TYR A 84 -8.14 2.71 7.14
CA TYR A 84 -6.89 2.51 7.87
C TYR A 84 -6.49 1.03 7.96
N ASP A 85 -5.21 0.75 7.71
CA ASP A 85 -4.57 -0.52 8.05
C ASP A 85 -3.42 -0.33 9.06
N PRO A 86 -3.46 -0.95 10.25
CA PRO A 86 -2.40 -0.93 11.25
C PRO A 86 -1.18 -1.80 10.91
N ASN A 87 -1.23 -2.62 9.87
CA ASN A 87 -0.17 -3.54 9.46
C ASN A 87 0.77 -2.95 8.40
N ARG A 88 0.49 -1.74 7.90
CA ARG A 88 1.35 -1.04 6.94
C ARG A 88 1.23 0.48 7.07
N THR A 89 2.09 1.18 6.36
CA THR A 89 2.12 2.64 6.31
C THR A 89 1.06 3.21 5.37
N ALA A 90 0.79 2.54 4.24
CA ALA A 90 -0.19 2.96 3.25
C ALA A 90 -1.65 2.76 3.71
N ARG A 91 -2.57 3.53 3.14
CA ARG A 91 -4.02 3.28 3.25
C ARG A 91 -4.44 2.12 2.36
N ILE A 92 -5.62 1.58 2.59
CA ILE A 92 -6.21 0.55 1.76
C ILE A 92 -7.54 1.01 1.19
N ALA A 93 -7.82 0.61 -0.05
CA ALA A 93 -9.09 0.83 -0.69
C ALA A 93 -9.85 -0.50 -0.76
N LEU A 94 -11.10 -0.51 -0.31
CA LEU A 94 -12.03 -1.61 -0.53
C LEU A 94 -12.65 -1.44 -1.91
N LEU A 95 -12.45 -2.43 -2.76
CA LEU A 95 -13.04 -2.51 -4.09
C LEU A 95 -14.26 -3.44 -4.05
N HIS A 96 -15.35 -3.02 -4.70
CA HIS A 96 -16.47 -3.88 -5.05
C HIS A 96 -16.41 -4.11 -6.56
N TYR A 97 -16.07 -5.33 -6.96
CA TYR A 97 -16.10 -5.75 -8.36
C TYR A 97 -17.55 -5.91 -8.82
N PHE A 98 -17.80 -5.72 -10.12
CA PHE A 98 -19.13 -5.92 -10.70
C PHE A 98 -19.63 -7.37 -10.68
N ASP A 99 -18.72 -8.33 -10.48
CA ASP A 99 -19.07 -9.73 -10.21
C ASP A 99 -19.51 -10.01 -8.75
N GLY A 100 -19.51 -8.97 -7.89
CA GLY A 100 -19.90 -9.06 -6.50
C GLY A 100 -18.76 -9.38 -5.52
N GLU A 101 -17.55 -9.66 -6.00
CA GLU A 101 -16.41 -9.92 -5.14
C GLU A 101 -15.89 -8.63 -4.49
N LYS A 102 -15.40 -8.74 -3.26
CA LYS A 102 -14.79 -7.63 -2.53
C LYS A 102 -13.31 -7.92 -2.28
N ARG A 103 -12.45 -6.95 -2.57
CA ARG A 103 -11.01 -7.06 -2.28
C ARG A 103 -10.44 -5.75 -1.78
N TYR A 104 -9.38 -5.87 -0.97
CA TYR A 104 -8.58 -4.71 -0.63
C TYR A 104 -7.39 -4.58 -1.57
N ILE A 105 -7.10 -3.34 -1.97
CA ILE A 105 -5.83 -2.96 -2.59
C ILE A 105 -5.13 -1.92 -1.72
N ILE A 106 -3.85 -1.68 -1.99
CA ILE A 106 -3.20 -0.47 -1.48
C ILE A 106 -3.85 0.73 -2.16
N ALA A 107 -4.23 1.75 -1.39
CA ALA A 107 -4.80 2.97 -1.93
C ALA A 107 -3.71 3.80 -2.62
N PRO A 108 -3.80 4.01 -3.95
CA PRO A 108 -2.97 4.96 -4.66
C PRO A 108 -3.26 6.39 -4.22
N ASN A 109 -2.31 7.28 -4.46
CA ASN A 109 -2.49 8.70 -4.29
C ASN A 109 -3.60 9.21 -5.23
N LYS A 110 -4.42 10.13 -4.73
CA LYS A 110 -5.57 10.75 -5.43
C LYS A 110 -6.73 9.80 -5.78
N LEU A 111 -6.70 8.52 -5.41
CA LEU A 111 -7.87 7.65 -5.54
C LEU A 111 -8.95 8.09 -4.55
N LYS A 112 -10.19 8.24 -5.01
CA LYS A 112 -11.34 8.66 -4.20
C LYS A 112 -12.41 7.58 -4.16
N GLN A 113 -13.31 7.71 -3.19
CA GLN A 113 -14.51 6.88 -3.13
C GLN A 113 -15.38 7.14 -4.37
N GLY A 114 -15.87 6.07 -4.99
CA GLY A 114 -16.71 6.14 -6.18
C GLY A 114 -15.96 5.99 -7.50
N ASP A 115 -14.63 6.15 -7.51
CA ASP A 115 -13.81 5.95 -8.71
C ASP A 115 -13.92 4.50 -9.21
N ILE A 116 -13.79 4.32 -10.52
CA ILE A 116 -13.73 3.00 -11.17
C ILE A 116 -12.26 2.65 -11.39
N VAL A 117 -11.91 1.41 -11.02
CA VAL A 117 -10.59 0.85 -11.17
C VAL A 117 -10.69 -0.40 -12.03
N GLU A 118 -9.81 -0.46 -13.02
CA GLU A 118 -9.76 -1.53 -14.00
C GLU A 118 -8.48 -2.34 -13.84
N SER A 119 -8.47 -3.56 -14.35
CA SER A 119 -7.28 -4.42 -14.40
C SER A 119 -7.22 -5.13 -15.74
N GLY A 120 -6.03 -5.26 -16.31
CA GLY A 120 -5.81 -5.98 -17.56
C GLY A 120 -5.04 -5.17 -18.60
N ALA A 121 -4.75 -5.82 -19.74
CA ALA A 121 -3.93 -5.23 -20.80
C ALA A 121 -4.58 -4.02 -21.51
N GLY A 122 -5.91 -3.97 -21.55
CA GLY A 122 -6.69 -2.90 -22.19
C GLY A 122 -7.12 -1.77 -21.25
N ALA A 123 -6.71 -1.80 -19.97
CA ALA A 123 -7.11 -0.78 -19.01
C ALA A 123 -6.51 0.60 -19.34
N ASP A 124 -7.21 1.66 -18.97
CA ASP A 124 -6.70 3.02 -19.18
C ASP A 124 -5.52 3.34 -18.24
N ILE A 125 -4.66 4.28 -18.62
CA ILE A 125 -3.51 4.72 -17.81
C ILE A 125 -3.97 5.75 -16.77
N LYS A 126 -4.78 5.28 -15.81
CA LYS A 126 -5.31 6.06 -14.69
C LYS A 126 -4.83 5.53 -13.33
N PRO A 127 -4.63 6.40 -12.32
CA PRO A 127 -4.23 5.96 -10.99
C PRO A 127 -5.16 4.88 -10.42
N GLY A 128 -4.57 3.78 -9.95
CA GLY A 128 -5.29 2.62 -9.42
C GLY A 128 -5.48 1.46 -10.40
N ASN A 129 -5.43 1.73 -11.71
CA ASN A 129 -5.50 0.67 -12.72
C ASN A 129 -4.24 -0.21 -12.68
N ASN A 130 -4.41 -1.50 -12.96
CA ASN A 130 -3.33 -2.48 -12.91
C ASN A 130 -3.11 -3.13 -14.28
N LEU A 131 -1.88 -3.04 -14.78
CA LEU A 131 -1.51 -3.50 -16.11
C LEU A 131 -0.15 -4.23 -16.10
N PRO A 132 0.10 -5.12 -17.09
CA PRO A 132 1.45 -5.58 -17.39
C PRO A 132 2.36 -4.42 -17.81
N LEU A 133 3.62 -4.43 -17.36
CA LEU A 133 4.61 -3.37 -17.64
C LEU A 133 4.78 -3.10 -19.15
N LYS A 134 4.64 -4.11 -20.01
CA LYS A 134 4.73 -3.96 -21.46
C LYS A 134 3.70 -2.95 -22.02
N ASN A 135 2.49 -2.92 -21.44
CA ASN A 135 1.36 -2.07 -21.85
C ASN A 135 1.45 -0.65 -21.28
N ILE A 136 2.30 -0.45 -20.27
CA ILE A 136 2.43 0.84 -19.60
C ILE A 136 3.38 1.75 -20.42
N PRO A 137 3.02 3.03 -20.69
CA PRO A 137 3.92 3.98 -21.35
C PRO A 137 5.18 4.25 -20.54
N THR A 138 6.32 4.39 -21.20
CA THR A 138 7.58 4.81 -20.56
C THR A 138 7.43 6.20 -19.96
N GLY A 139 8.11 6.46 -18.84
CA GLY A 139 8.04 7.71 -18.09
C GLY A 139 6.92 7.76 -17.03
N THR A 140 5.96 6.83 -17.09
CA THR A 140 4.87 6.77 -16.11
C THR A 140 5.36 6.41 -14.70
N VAL A 141 4.59 6.86 -13.73
CA VAL A 141 4.80 6.59 -12.30
C VAL A 141 3.91 5.43 -11.89
N ILE A 142 4.52 4.41 -11.30
CA ILE A 142 3.89 3.14 -10.96
C ILE A 142 4.27 2.69 -9.55
N HIS A 143 3.47 1.81 -8.97
CA HIS A 143 3.71 1.19 -7.67
C HIS A 143 3.19 -0.25 -7.62
N ALA A 144 3.42 -0.94 -6.50
CA ALA A 144 3.01 -2.33 -6.28
C ALA A 144 3.41 -3.25 -7.45
N ILE A 145 4.71 -3.33 -7.71
CA ILE A 145 5.28 -4.02 -8.88
C ILE A 145 5.68 -5.44 -8.52
N GLU A 146 5.40 -6.40 -9.40
CA GLU A 146 5.86 -7.78 -9.30
C GLU A 146 7.37 -7.91 -9.63
N LEU A 147 8.05 -8.86 -8.98
CA LEU A 147 9.45 -9.19 -9.33
C LEU A 147 9.54 -10.26 -10.42
N ARG A 148 8.58 -11.19 -10.42
CA ARG A 148 8.42 -12.26 -11.41
C ARG A 148 6.94 -12.30 -11.81
N PRO A 149 6.61 -12.63 -13.07
CA PRO A 149 5.22 -12.65 -13.52
C PRO A 149 4.37 -13.56 -12.63
N GLY A 150 3.27 -13.03 -12.06
CA GLY A 150 2.37 -13.78 -11.17
C GLY A 150 2.88 -14.01 -9.75
N GLY A 151 4.08 -13.51 -9.40
CA GLY A 151 4.64 -13.61 -8.06
C GLY A 151 3.99 -12.67 -7.04
N GLY A 152 3.08 -11.80 -7.49
CA GLY A 152 2.45 -10.74 -6.71
C GLY A 152 3.41 -9.59 -6.41
N ALA A 153 2.84 -8.42 -6.13
CA ALA A 153 3.55 -7.19 -5.88
C ALA A 153 4.53 -7.29 -4.69
N LYS A 154 5.79 -6.94 -4.94
CA LYS A 154 6.87 -6.92 -3.93
C LYS A 154 7.44 -5.52 -3.72
N MET A 155 7.58 -4.75 -4.79
CA MET A 155 8.26 -3.46 -4.80
C MET A 155 7.26 -2.30 -4.70
N ALA A 156 7.71 -1.18 -4.13
CA ALA A 156 6.94 0.07 -4.01
C ALA A 156 5.55 -0.10 -3.37
N ARG A 157 5.51 -0.61 -2.12
CA ARG A 157 4.27 -0.84 -1.34
C ARG A 157 4.09 0.08 -0.14
N SER A 158 5.13 0.83 0.24
CA SER A 158 5.07 1.73 1.40
C SER A 158 4.42 3.06 1.02
N ALA A 159 3.87 3.76 2.00
CA ALA A 159 3.28 5.08 1.83
C ALA A 159 4.23 6.08 1.14
N GLY A 160 3.71 6.86 0.19
CA GLY A 160 4.47 7.88 -0.57
C GLY A 160 5.55 7.31 -1.49
N VAL A 161 5.55 6.01 -1.75
CA VAL A 161 6.56 5.38 -2.60
C VAL A 161 6.01 5.21 -4.01
N SER A 162 6.85 5.50 -4.99
CA SER A 162 6.61 5.22 -6.39
C SER A 162 7.89 4.83 -7.11
N VAL A 163 7.74 4.28 -8.31
CA VAL A 163 8.80 3.85 -9.21
C VAL A 163 8.50 4.45 -10.57
N ARG A 164 9.55 4.88 -11.29
CA ARG A 164 9.40 5.36 -12.66
C ARG A 164 9.81 4.26 -13.64
N LEU A 165 8.96 3.99 -14.63
CA LEU A 165 9.31 3.15 -15.77
C LEU A 165 10.21 3.96 -16.69
N VAL A 166 11.49 3.57 -16.84
CA VAL A 166 12.49 4.35 -17.59
C VAL A 166 12.48 3.96 -19.06
N ALA A 167 12.60 2.66 -19.34
CA ALA A 167 12.71 2.13 -20.69
C ALA A 167 12.06 0.75 -20.77
N LYS A 168 11.73 0.33 -21.99
CA LYS A 168 11.30 -1.02 -22.32
C LYS A 168 12.23 -1.53 -23.41
N ASP A 169 12.98 -2.58 -23.09
CA ASP A 169 13.98 -3.18 -23.99
C ASP A 169 13.73 -4.69 -24.10
N GLY A 170 13.24 -5.11 -25.27
CA GLY A 170 12.84 -6.48 -25.56
C GLY A 170 11.91 -7.05 -24.48
N PRO A 171 12.28 -8.15 -23.80
CA PRO A 171 11.46 -8.79 -22.77
C PRO A 171 11.53 -8.10 -21.40
N TYR A 172 12.36 -7.07 -21.23
CA TYR A 172 12.58 -6.41 -19.95
C TYR A 172 12.09 -4.95 -19.94
N ALA A 173 11.65 -4.52 -18.77
CA ALA A 173 11.34 -3.14 -18.43
C ALA A 173 12.36 -2.65 -17.40
N GLN A 174 12.96 -1.48 -17.66
CA GLN A 174 13.89 -0.83 -16.74
C GLN A 174 13.13 0.06 -15.76
N LEU A 175 13.28 -0.19 -14.47
CA LEU A 175 12.60 0.53 -13.41
C LEU A 175 13.61 1.30 -12.57
N ARG A 176 13.34 2.59 -12.33
CA ARG A 176 14.09 3.38 -11.34
C ARG A 176 13.40 3.25 -9.99
N LEU A 177 14.04 2.52 -9.08
CA LEU A 177 13.55 2.27 -7.73
C LEU A 177 13.66 3.52 -6.84
N PRO A 178 12.95 3.58 -5.70
CA PRO A 178 13.04 4.70 -4.77
C PRO A 178 14.43 4.85 -4.14
N SER A 179 15.23 3.78 -4.14
CA SER A 179 16.64 3.78 -3.73
C SER A 179 17.57 4.48 -4.73
N GLY A 180 17.08 4.82 -5.93
CA GLY A 180 17.90 5.29 -7.05
C GLY A 180 18.44 4.16 -7.94
N GLU A 181 18.35 2.91 -7.50
CA GLU A 181 18.75 1.73 -8.28
C GLU A 181 17.93 1.62 -9.57
N ILE A 182 18.61 1.37 -10.70
CA ILE A 182 17.96 0.98 -11.95
C ILE A 182 17.98 -0.53 -12.05
N ARG A 183 16.80 -1.13 -12.20
CA ARG A 183 16.64 -2.59 -12.20
C ARG A 183 15.79 -3.06 -13.37
N ASN A 184 16.25 -4.13 -14.01
CA ASN A 184 15.50 -4.82 -15.06
C ASN A 184 14.48 -5.79 -14.44
N VAL A 185 13.25 -5.73 -14.94
CA VAL A 185 12.13 -6.59 -14.54
C VAL A 185 11.47 -7.12 -15.81
N ASP A 186 10.99 -8.37 -15.79
CA ASP A 186 10.26 -8.95 -16.93
C ASP A 186 9.04 -8.06 -17.29
N ALA A 187 8.89 -7.71 -18.57
CA ALA A 187 7.83 -6.83 -19.04
C ALA A 187 6.42 -7.42 -18.87
N ARG A 188 6.30 -8.72 -18.62
CA ARG A 188 5.04 -9.40 -18.30
C ARG A 188 4.59 -9.20 -16.85
N CYS A 189 5.49 -8.76 -15.96
CA CYS A 189 5.13 -8.42 -14.58
C CYS A 189 4.07 -7.33 -14.53
N ARG A 190 3.18 -7.41 -13.56
CA ARG A 190 2.15 -6.39 -13.32
C ARG A 190 2.65 -5.24 -12.45
N ALA A 191 2.06 -4.07 -12.68
CA ALA A 191 2.22 -2.89 -11.86
C ALA A 191 0.91 -2.10 -11.79
N THR A 192 0.76 -1.31 -10.73
CA THR A 192 -0.39 -0.41 -10.58
C THR A 192 0.04 1.01 -10.92
N ILE A 193 -0.74 1.71 -11.74
CA ILE A 193 -0.49 3.09 -12.12
C ILE A 193 -0.66 4.01 -10.90
N GLY A 194 0.23 4.99 -10.76
CA GLY A 194 0.22 5.99 -9.71
C GLY A 194 1.24 5.72 -8.61
N GLU A 195 1.27 6.63 -7.64
CA GLU A 195 2.07 6.55 -6.42
C GLU A 195 1.24 5.96 -5.27
N VAL A 196 1.87 5.36 -4.27
CA VAL A 196 1.16 4.96 -3.05
C VAL A 196 0.73 6.18 -2.24
N GLY A 197 -0.52 6.22 -1.77
CA GLY A 197 -1.03 7.32 -0.95
C GLY A 197 -0.35 7.46 0.42
N ASN A 198 -0.84 8.41 1.23
CA ASN A 198 -0.33 8.70 2.57
C ASN A 198 1.15 9.18 2.63
N ALA A 199 1.60 9.97 1.66
CA ALA A 199 3.00 10.42 1.57
C ALA A 199 3.51 11.17 2.82
N GLU A 200 2.64 11.91 3.52
CA GLU A 200 3.01 12.65 4.74
C GLU A 200 3.28 11.77 5.97
N GLN A 201 3.15 10.44 5.85
CA GLN A 201 3.37 9.50 6.95
C GLN A 201 4.76 9.61 7.60
N SER A 202 5.79 10.02 6.85
CA SER A 202 7.16 10.22 7.32
C SER A 202 7.30 11.45 8.23
N ASN A 203 6.47 12.47 8.01
CA ASN A 203 6.53 13.75 8.71
C ASN A 203 5.81 13.72 10.08
N ILE A 204 5.26 12.56 10.48
CA ILE A 204 4.58 12.40 11.77
C ILE A 204 5.61 12.31 12.90
N ASN A 205 5.52 13.25 13.85
CA ASN A 205 6.29 13.23 15.09
C ASN A 205 5.49 12.53 16.19
N TRP A 206 6.00 11.40 16.69
CA TRP A 206 5.34 10.60 17.72
C TRP A 206 5.36 11.26 19.12
N GLY A 207 6.28 12.21 19.36
CA GLY A 207 6.38 13.04 20.55
C GLY A 207 6.86 12.35 21.83
N LYS A 208 6.32 11.18 22.15
CA LYS A 208 6.61 10.46 23.41
C LYS A 208 6.96 9.00 23.20
N ALA A 209 7.83 8.47 24.05
CA ALA A 209 8.25 7.06 24.03
C ALA A 209 7.07 6.08 24.08
N GLY A 210 6.07 6.34 24.92
CA GLY A 210 4.88 5.50 25.04
C GLY A 210 4.10 5.34 23.72
N ARG A 211 4.12 6.35 22.83
CA ARG A 211 3.46 6.26 21.53
C ARG A 211 4.19 5.29 20.60
N MET A 212 5.52 5.20 20.70
CA MET A 212 6.33 4.21 19.97
C MET A 212 6.14 2.81 20.53
N ARG A 213 5.93 2.67 21.84
CA ARG A 213 5.63 1.37 22.48
C ARG A 213 4.30 0.75 22.02
N TRP A 214 3.34 1.56 21.55
CA TRP A 214 2.06 1.07 21.04
C TRP A 214 2.15 0.51 19.61
N LYS A 215 3.21 0.84 18.88
CA LYS A 215 3.47 0.35 17.53
C LYS A 215 4.09 -1.04 17.53
#